data_AF-A0A842R634-F1
#
_entry.id   AF-A0A842R634-F1
#
_cell.length_a   1.000
_cell.length_b   1.000
_cell.length_c   1.000
_cell.angle_alpha   90.00
_cell.angle_beta   90.00
_cell.angle_gamma   90.00
#
_symmetry.space_group_name_H-M   'P 1'
#
loop_
_entity.id
_entity.type
_entity.pdbx_description
1 polymer ?
#
loop_
_entity_poly.entity_id
_entity_poly.type
_entity_poly.pdbx_seq_one_letter_code
_entity_poly.pdbx_strand_id
1 'polypeptide(L)'
;MSKALKLASKFSIIFLLTLALSPFFITGVSAITDIRQPKTLSPNEIYTYQVRRFRNQRFTFRVSFEEGTSQEGDHITFLICRQNDFDLYENGTDPSQLETVQYYDANVTSLNHQFVVPDNHLWYFVFHNRMSRSTTFDLWISHQHLYGWIWWVVPLVFVVGLTAYGLIDHFTRYARARITKDKALDSLSSDDENEVRRAVYWLAQNGSKDDLKELLEMLNKEDPQTRANAITAIGELADVFNDKSVVPTLIKQYEKEEKQFIKVEIVKALYKLKDERAVPILSKYLLRPKNEKLRYQIAVTLGDIGSVETVSVLSKIIEEAKTDALKRAARKSLDKIASQKGISVEDLKKEHASPG
;
A
#
# COMPACT_ATOMS: atom_id res chain seq x y z
N MET A 1 -0.15 -3.01 25.15
CA MET A 1 -1.23 -2.38 24.35
C MET A 1 -1.37 -0.86 24.54
N SER A 2 -1.27 -0.30 25.75
CA SER A 2 -1.51 1.17 25.97
C SER A 2 -0.41 2.12 25.48
N LYS A 3 0.85 1.68 25.43
CA LYS A 3 1.98 2.54 25.00
C LYS A 3 2.00 2.79 23.49
N ALA A 4 1.64 1.79 22.68
CA ALA A 4 1.60 1.91 21.21
C ALA A 4 0.46 2.81 20.72
N LEU A 5 -0.73 2.70 21.34
CA LEU A 5 -1.86 3.59 21.03
C LEU A 5 -1.56 5.05 21.40
N LYS A 6 -0.92 5.29 22.55
CA LYS A 6 -0.48 6.63 22.97
C LYS A 6 0.61 7.22 22.06
N LEU A 7 1.42 6.37 21.42
CA LEU A 7 2.41 6.82 20.45
C LEU A 7 1.73 7.24 19.14
N ALA A 8 0.81 6.42 18.63
CA ALA A 8 0.10 6.69 17.38
C ALA A 8 -0.74 7.98 17.42
N SER A 9 -1.40 8.28 18.55
CA SER A 9 -2.16 9.53 18.68
C SER A 9 -1.24 10.77 18.72
N LYS A 10 -0.05 10.66 19.32
CA LYS A 10 0.94 11.75 19.35
C LYS A 10 1.49 12.05 17.96
N PHE A 11 1.74 11.03 17.14
CA PHE A 11 2.22 11.24 15.76
C PHE A 11 1.15 11.85 14.85
N SER A 12 -0.12 11.48 15.01
CA SER A 12 -1.24 12.10 14.27
C SER A 12 -1.40 13.60 14.59
N ILE A 13 -1.23 13.99 15.86
CA ILE A 13 -1.31 15.40 16.28
C ILE A 13 -0.13 16.21 15.74
N ILE A 14 1.08 15.65 15.73
CA ILE A 14 2.27 16.31 15.16
C ILE A 14 2.10 16.53 13.65
N PHE A 15 1.55 15.55 12.93
CA PHE A 15 1.33 15.64 11.49
C PHE A 15 0.28 16.72 11.12
N LEU A 16 -0.79 16.85 11.92
CA LEU A 16 -1.80 17.91 11.73
C LEU A 16 -1.23 19.31 12.00
N LEU A 17 -0.35 19.47 13.00
CA LEU A 17 0.31 20.75 13.30
C LEU A 17 1.26 21.20 12.17
N THR A 18 1.95 20.26 11.52
CA THR A 18 2.85 20.59 10.39
C THR A 18 2.10 21.05 9.14
N LEU A 19 0.88 20.56 8.91
CA LEU A 19 0.03 20.97 7.78
C LEU A 19 -0.65 22.33 8.01
N ALA A 20 -0.97 22.67 9.27
CA ALA A 20 -1.59 23.94 9.62
C ALA A 20 -0.67 25.17 9.45
N LEU A 21 0.66 24.97 9.43
CA LEU A 21 1.65 26.04 9.30
C LEU A 21 2.05 26.36 7.85
N SER A 22 1.62 25.56 6.86
CA SER A 22 2.01 25.73 5.46
C SER A 22 1.37 26.91 4.70
N PRO A 23 0.21 27.51 5.08
CA PRO A 23 -0.36 28.61 4.31
C PRO A 23 0.32 29.97 4.50
N PHE A 24 1.22 30.14 5.49
CA PHE A 24 1.78 31.46 5.82
C PHE A 24 2.92 31.96 4.91
N PHE A 25 3.37 31.17 3.93
CA PHE A 25 4.56 31.50 3.13
C PHE A 25 4.33 31.84 1.65
N ILE A 26 3.09 31.90 1.17
CA ILE A 26 2.81 32.18 -0.24
C ILE A 26 1.96 33.44 -0.36
N THR A 27 2.59 34.60 -0.23
CA THR A 27 2.04 35.82 -0.83
C THR A 27 3.13 36.56 -1.60
N GLY A 28 2.95 36.53 -2.92
CA GLY A 28 3.47 37.51 -3.86
C GLY A 28 4.93 37.35 -4.22
N VAL A 29 5.22 37.16 -5.50
CA VAL A 29 5.88 38.21 -6.31
C VAL A 29 5.53 37.97 -7.77
N SER A 30 4.80 38.94 -8.30
CA SER A 30 4.69 39.32 -9.69
C SER A 30 6.02 39.84 -10.23
N ALA A 31 6.36 39.40 -11.43
CA ALA A 31 7.38 39.87 -12.38
C ALA A 31 8.22 41.12 -12.04
N ILE A 32 9.55 40.98 -12.16
CA ILE A 32 10.43 42.02 -12.73
C ILE A 32 11.48 41.32 -13.61
N THR A 33 11.63 41.82 -14.83
CA THR A 33 12.59 41.44 -15.85
C THR A 33 14.03 41.74 -15.41
N ASP A 34 14.87 40.71 -15.32
CA ASP A 34 16.33 40.85 -15.21
C ASP A 34 16.85 41.73 -16.36
N ILE A 35 17.60 42.79 -16.07
CA ILE A 35 18.34 43.52 -17.11
C ILE A 35 19.59 42.69 -17.44
N ARG A 36 19.44 41.73 -18.37
CA ARG A 36 20.53 40.83 -18.79
C ARG A 36 21.39 41.36 -19.93
N GLN A 37 21.03 42.50 -20.52
CA GLN A 37 21.74 43.02 -21.67
C GLN A 37 22.75 44.09 -21.25
N PRO A 38 23.98 44.03 -21.79
CA PRO A 38 24.99 45.05 -21.53
C PRO A 38 24.47 46.40 -21.96
N LYS A 39 24.52 47.37 -21.04
CA LYS A 39 24.19 48.75 -21.35
C LYS A 39 25.47 49.57 -21.42
N THR A 40 25.60 50.34 -22.49
CA THR A 40 26.69 51.31 -22.65
C THR A 40 26.33 52.57 -21.88
N LEU A 41 27.21 53.00 -20.96
CA LEU A 41 27.08 54.21 -20.16
C LEU A 41 27.92 55.32 -20.81
N SER A 42 27.27 56.41 -21.22
CA SER A 42 27.94 57.57 -21.81
C SER A 42 28.72 58.39 -20.76
N PRO A 43 29.76 59.16 -21.17
CA PRO A 43 30.48 60.09 -20.30
C PRO A 43 29.57 61.13 -19.63
N ASN A 44 29.82 61.41 -18.35
CA ASN A 44 29.15 62.41 -17.50
C ASN A 44 27.62 62.27 -17.39
N GLU A 45 27.08 61.09 -17.72
CA GLU A 45 25.66 60.79 -17.54
C GLU A 45 25.41 60.01 -16.25
N ILE A 46 24.23 60.25 -15.67
CA ILE A 46 23.75 59.57 -14.46
C ILE A 46 22.69 58.56 -14.87
N TYR A 47 22.87 57.31 -14.45
CA TYR A 47 21.96 56.22 -14.70
C TYR A 47 21.40 55.68 -13.38
N THR A 48 20.08 55.67 -13.27
CA THR A 48 19.38 55.25 -12.05
C THR A 48 18.54 54.01 -12.31
N TYR A 49 18.68 53.02 -11.44
CA TYR A 49 17.87 51.81 -11.45
C TYR A 49 17.15 51.64 -10.12
N GLN A 50 15.83 51.46 -10.20
CA GLN A 50 14.98 51.29 -9.03
C GLN A 50 14.55 49.83 -8.91
N VAL A 51 14.74 49.27 -7.72
CA VAL A 51 14.44 47.86 -7.45
C VAL A 51 13.59 47.76 -6.18
N ARG A 52 12.44 47.05 -6.25
CA ARG A 52 11.46 46.96 -5.16
C ARG A 52 11.24 45.52 -4.67
N ARG A 53 10.93 45.35 -3.38
CA ARG A 53 10.40 44.11 -2.77
C ARG A 53 11.33 42.89 -2.86
N PHE A 54 12.62 43.10 -2.58
CA PHE A 54 13.58 42.00 -2.55
C PHE A 54 13.90 41.61 -1.11
N ARG A 55 13.92 40.29 -0.88
CA ARG A 55 14.22 39.68 0.41
C ARG A 55 15.54 38.92 0.29
N ASN A 56 16.58 39.37 0.99
CA ASN A 56 17.92 38.77 1.08
C ASN A 56 18.50 38.24 -0.27
N GLN A 57 18.45 39.02 -1.34
CA GLN A 57 19.04 38.62 -2.62
C GLN A 57 20.47 39.12 -2.78
N ARG A 58 21.26 38.34 -3.54
CA ARG A 58 22.62 38.72 -3.94
C ARG A 58 22.58 39.36 -5.31
N PHE A 59 23.14 40.55 -5.37
CA PHE A 59 23.34 41.27 -6.60
C PHE A 59 24.83 41.20 -6.94
N THR A 60 25.12 40.79 -8.17
CA THR A 60 26.46 40.84 -8.74
C THR A 60 26.41 41.78 -9.92
N PHE A 61 27.29 42.76 -9.94
CA PHE A 61 27.47 43.57 -11.12
C PHE A 61 28.87 43.35 -11.67
N ARG A 62 28.96 43.47 -12.99
CA ARG A 62 30.21 43.40 -13.74
C ARG A 62 30.33 44.67 -14.56
N VAL A 63 31.45 45.37 -14.36
CA VAL A 63 31.81 46.54 -15.17
C VAL A 63 33.02 46.16 -16.00
N SER A 64 32.94 46.38 -17.31
CA SER A 64 34.04 46.13 -18.25
C SER A 64 34.40 47.44 -18.94
N PHE A 65 35.68 47.80 -18.87
CA PHE A 65 36.22 49.02 -19.45
C PHE A 65 36.87 48.73 -20.81
N GLU A 66 36.71 49.62 -21.78
CA GLU A 66 37.45 49.53 -23.03
C GLU A 66 38.95 49.79 -22.78
N GLU A 67 39.83 49.02 -23.43
CA GLU A 67 41.28 49.09 -23.19
C GLU A 67 41.84 50.48 -23.49
N GLY A 68 42.40 51.11 -22.45
CA GLY A 68 43.10 52.38 -22.49
C GLY A 68 43.49 52.77 -21.06
N THR A 69 44.66 53.37 -20.90
CA THR A 69 45.17 53.81 -19.60
C THR A 69 44.23 54.85 -18.99
N SER A 70 43.58 54.50 -17.87
CA SER A 70 42.86 55.45 -17.00
C SER A 70 43.79 56.61 -16.61
N GLN A 71 43.28 57.84 -16.62
CA GLN A 71 44.01 58.97 -16.05
C GLN A 71 43.70 59.08 -14.55
N GLU A 72 44.65 59.61 -13.79
CA GLU A 72 44.49 59.86 -12.35
C GLU A 72 43.32 60.86 -12.15
N GLY A 73 42.18 60.38 -11.65
CA GLY A 73 40.93 61.15 -11.51
C GLY A 73 39.71 60.58 -12.27
N ASP A 74 39.90 59.58 -13.14
CA ASP A 74 38.80 58.85 -13.77
C ASP A 74 38.15 57.89 -12.77
N HIS A 75 36.97 58.24 -12.27
CA HIS A 75 36.25 57.42 -11.29
C HIS A 75 34.83 57.11 -11.74
N ILE A 76 34.35 55.91 -11.42
CA ILE A 76 32.92 55.60 -11.46
C ILE A 76 32.39 55.69 -10.03
N THR A 77 31.42 56.58 -9.84
CA THR A 77 30.74 56.65 -8.54
C THR A 77 29.59 55.67 -8.53
N PHE A 78 29.57 54.79 -7.53
CA PHE A 78 28.52 53.83 -7.31
C PHE A 78 27.81 54.10 -5.99
N LEU A 79 26.53 54.42 -6.10
CA LEU A 79 25.67 54.67 -4.95
C LEU A 79 24.66 53.54 -4.82
N ILE A 80 24.65 52.87 -3.68
CA ILE A 80 23.53 52.03 -3.26
C ILE A 80 22.90 52.71 -2.07
N CYS A 81 21.66 53.16 -2.20
CA CYS A 81 21.03 53.89 -1.11
C CYS A 81 19.52 53.68 -1.07
N ARG A 82 18.92 54.09 0.05
CA ARG A 82 17.47 54.12 0.22
C ARG A 82 16.91 55.38 -0.43
N GLN A 83 15.60 55.39 -0.67
CA GLN A 83 14.92 56.53 -1.33
C GLN A 83 15.29 57.90 -0.72
N ASN A 84 15.31 58.02 0.60
CA ASN A 84 15.60 59.31 1.26
C ASN A 84 17.03 59.81 0.98
N ASP A 85 18.00 58.91 0.88
CA ASP A 85 19.40 59.25 0.61
C ASP A 85 19.60 59.57 -0.89
N PHE A 86 18.83 58.92 -1.76
CA PHE A 86 18.78 59.21 -3.19
C PHE A 86 18.23 60.63 -3.45
N ASP A 87 17.14 61.00 -2.77
CA ASP A 87 16.53 62.32 -2.91
C ASP A 87 17.50 63.44 -2.46
N LEU A 88 18.37 63.18 -1.47
CA LEU A 88 19.43 64.11 -1.07
C LEU A 88 20.53 64.25 -2.13
N TYR A 89 20.90 63.16 -2.81
CA TYR A 89 21.87 63.16 -3.90
C TYR A 89 21.38 63.96 -5.12
N GLU A 90 20.12 63.76 -5.57
CA GLU A 90 19.55 64.52 -6.69
C GLU A 90 19.52 66.04 -6.43
N ASN A 91 19.41 66.46 -5.17
CA ASN A 91 19.39 67.87 -4.78
C ASN A 91 20.80 68.52 -4.70
N GLY A 92 21.84 67.85 -5.22
CA GLY A 92 23.19 68.41 -5.34
C GLY A 92 24.07 68.26 -4.10
N THR A 93 23.68 67.41 -3.15
CA THR A 93 24.51 67.09 -1.98
C THR A 93 25.74 66.31 -2.42
N ASP A 94 26.92 66.65 -1.88
CA ASP A 94 28.15 65.91 -2.18
C ASP A 94 27.98 64.43 -1.76
N PRO A 95 28.13 63.46 -2.68
CA PRO A 95 28.03 62.05 -2.36
C PRO A 95 28.99 61.63 -1.24
N SER A 96 30.08 62.37 -0.95
CA SER A 96 30.99 62.02 0.15
C SER A 96 30.32 62.07 1.54
N GLN A 97 29.17 62.76 1.65
CA GLN A 97 28.42 62.95 2.90
C GLN A 97 27.31 61.92 3.12
N LEU A 98 27.04 61.03 2.16
CA LEU A 98 26.02 60.00 2.30
C LEU A 98 26.67 58.74 2.91
N GLU A 99 26.08 58.19 3.98
CA GLU A 99 26.66 57.06 4.72
C GLU A 99 26.80 55.76 3.88
N THR A 100 26.14 55.68 2.71
CA THR A 100 26.09 54.46 1.88
C THR A 100 26.66 54.65 0.47
N VAL A 101 27.75 55.42 0.32
CA VAL A 101 28.44 55.58 -0.97
C VAL A 101 29.67 54.71 -1.03
N GLN A 102 29.83 53.99 -2.14
CA GLN A 102 31.05 53.26 -2.41
C GLN A 102 31.71 53.81 -3.68
N TYR A 103 32.91 54.36 -3.51
CA TYR A 103 33.72 54.84 -4.62
C TYR A 103 34.56 53.69 -5.16
N TYR A 104 34.53 53.50 -6.47
CA TYR A 104 35.38 52.53 -7.14
C TYR A 104 36.30 53.26 -8.10
N ASP A 105 37.60 53.08 -7.90
CA ASP A 105 38.62 53.63 -8.77
C ASP A 105 38.80 52.73 -10.00
N ALA A 106 38.86 53.35 -11.18
CA ALA A 106 38.80 52.65 -12.48
C ALA A 106 40.15 52.05 -12.92
N ASN A 107 41.15 51.97 -12.02
CA ASN A 107 42.47 51.42 -12.30
C ASN A 107 42.51 49.88 -12.52
N VAL A 108 41.33 49.25 -12.70
CA VAL A 108 41.18 47.81 -12.89
C VAL A 108 40.35 47.56 -14.15
N THR A 109 40.84 46.68 -15.04
CA THR A 109 40.20 46.37 -16.33
C THR A 109 38.80 45.75 -16.21
N SER A 110 38.46 45.17 -15.05
CA SER A 110 37.09 44.75 -14.74
C SER A 110 36.84 44.76 -13.25
N LEU A 111 35.62 45.14 -12.86
CA LEU A 111 35.16 45.08 -11.47
C LEU A 111 34.02 44.07 -11.35
N ASN A 112 34.20 43.08 -10.48
CA ASN A 112 33.13 42.18 -10.04
C ASN A 112 32.94 42.38 -8.55
N HIS A 113 31.80 42.93 -8.14
CA HIS A 113 31.49 43.11 -6.73
C HIS A 113 30.12 42.50 -6.40
N GLN A 114 30.03 41.93 -5.19
CA GLN A 114 28.82 41.29 -4.69
C GLN A 114 28.36 41.96 -3.42
N PHE A 115 27.09 42.34 -3.39
CA PHE A 115 26.48 42.90 -2.20
C PHE A 115 25.18 42.17 -1.86
N VAL A 116 24.90 42.12 -0.56
CA VAL A 116 23.66 41.59 0.00
C VAL A 116 22.86 42.78 0.50
N VAL A 117 21.69 43.01 -0.10
CA VAL A 117 20.81 44.10 0.34
C VAL A 117 19.79 43.54 1.33
N PRO A 118 19.67 44.12 2.55
CA PRO A 118 18.71 43.69 3.56
C PRO A 118 17.25 44.09 3.23
N ASP A 119 16.32 43.34 3.81
CA ASP A 119 14.92 43.17 3.38
C ASP A 119 14.04 44.43 3.18
N ASN A 120 13.13 44.31 2.19
CA ASN A 120 11.83 44.98 1.97
C ASN A 120 11.73 46.51 1.92
N HIS A 121 12.82 47.21 1.65
CA HIS A 121 12.80 48.63 1.30
C HIS A 121 12.96 48.87 -0.20
N LEU A 122 12.68 50.12 -0.61
CA LEU A 122 12.93 50.59 -1.97
C LEU A 122 14.39 50.99 -2.11
N TRP A 123 15.10 50.36 -3.06
CA TRP A 123 16.52 50.58 -3.28
C TRP A 123 16.77 51.25 -4.63
N TYR A 124 17.71 52.18 -4.61
CA TYR A 124 18.19 52.89 -5.79
C TYR A 124 19.66 52.55 -6.02
N PHE A 125 19.95 52.18 -7.26
CA PHE A 125 21.30 51.99 -7.76
C PHE A 125 21.60 53.13 -8.71
N VAL A 126 22.58 53.96 -8.35
CA VAL A 126 22.99 55.12 -9.16
C VAL A 126 24.40 54.89 -9.66
N PHE A 127 24.55 55.07 -10.97
CA PHE A 127 25.82 54.97 -11.67
C PHE A 127 26.11 56.32 -12.31
N HIS A 128 27.24 56.91 -11.93
CA HIS A 128 27.72 58.13 -12.57
C HIS A 128 29.07 57.82 -13.22
N ASN A 129 29.07 57.76 -14.55
CA ASN A 129 30.28 57.57 -15.33
C ASN A 129 30.98 58.93 -15.51
N ARG A 130 31.98 59.24 -14.68
CA ARG A 130 32.78 60.48 -14.84
C ARG A 130 33.98 60.32 -15.78
N MET A 131 34.10 59.15 -16.41
CA MET A 131 35.18 58.91 -17.36
C MET A 131 34.91 59.66 -18.66
N SER A 132 35.99 60.02 -19.34
CA SER A 132 35.93 60.64 -20.67
C SER A 132 35.42 59.71 -21.79
N ARG A 133 35.11 58.43 -21.50
CA ARG A 133 34.74 57.39 -22.48
C ARG A 133 33.52 56.58 -22.04
N SER A 134 32.90 55.89 -23.01
CA SER A 134 31.81 54.97 -22.75
C SER A 134 32.27 53.68 -22.06
N THR A 135 31.47 53.17 -21.14
CA THR A 135 31.76 51.93 -20.39
C THR A 135 30.60 50.94 -20.52
N THR A 136 30.87 49.64 -20.59
CA THR A 136 29.81 48.62 -20.64
C THR A 136 29.54 48.03 -19.26
N PHE A 137 28.26 47.89 -18.93
CA PHE A 137 27.79 47.46 -17.61
C PHE A 137 26.74 46.35 -17.69
N ASP A 138 26.94 45.29 -16.89
CA ASP A 138 26.01 44.18 -16.71
C ASP A 138 25.57 44.05 -15.24
N LEU A 139 24.26 43.98 -15.01
CA LEU A 139 23.68 43.71 -13.69
C LEU A 139 23.06 42.32 -13.64
N TRP A 140 23.56 41.48 -12.74
CA TRP A 140 23.05 40.13 -12.53
C TRP A 140 22.47 39.96 -11.12
N ILE A 141 21.21 39.52 -11.06
CA ILE A 141 20.52 39.23 -9.81
C ILE A 141 20.45 37.71 -9.65
N SER A 142 21.10 37.16 -8.62
CA SER A 142 21.08 35.72 -8.38
C SER A 142 19.99 35.37 -7.37
N HIS A 143 18.96 34.67 -7.85
CA HIS A 143 17.86 34.21 -6.99
C HIS A 143 18.35 33.04 -6.13
N GLN A 144 18.45 33.21 -4.81
CA GLN A 144 18.67 32.05 -3.93
C GLN A 144 17.37 31.20 -3.92
N HIS A 145 17.48 29.96 -4.39
CA HIS A 145 16.38 29.03 -4.60
C HIS A 145 15.72 28.58 -3.27
N LEU A 146 14.83 29.40 -2.71
CA LEU A 146 13.92 28.95 -1.66
C LEU A 146 12.76 28.09 -2.23
N TYR A 147 12.58 28.03 -3.54
CA TYR A 147 11.54 27.19 -4.17
C TYR A 147 11.99 25.76 -4.48
N GLY A 148 13.29 25.55 -4.70
CA GLY A 148 13.81 24.23 -5.10
C GLY A 148 13.54 23.16 -4.06
N TRP A 149 13.94 23.40 -2.81
CA TRP A 149 13.76 22.44 -1.71
C TRP A 149 12.29 22.15 -1.39
N ILE A 150 11.38 23.12 -1.50
CA ILE A 150 9.95 22.93 -1.23
C ILE A 150 9.34 21.89 -2.18
N TRP A 151 9.72 21.93 -3.46
CA TRP A 151 9.27 20.94 -4.45
C TRP A 151 9.82 19.53 -4.20
N TRP A 152 10.92 19.36 -3.46
CA TRP A 152 11.43 18.04 -3.08
C TRP A 152 10.90 17.57 -1.73
N VAL A 153 10.75 18.46 -0.75
CA VAL A 153 10.35 18.11 0.62
C VAL A 153 8.87 17.78 0.71
N VAL A 154 8.00 18.53 0.01
CA VAL A 154 6.54 18.31 0.08
C VAL A 154 6.15 16.93 -0.48
N PRO A 155 6.61 16.50 -1.67
CA PRO A 155 6.33 15.15 -2.16
C PRO A 155 6.96 14.06 -1.29
N LEU A 156 8.16 14.29 -0.76
CA LEU A 156 8.84 13.31 0.10
C LEU A 156 8.05 13.07 1.39
N VAL A 157 7.59 14.12 2.07
CA VAL A 157 6.75 14.00 3.28
C VAL A 157 5.42 13.33 2.95
N PHE A 158 4.82 13.61 1.79
CA PHE A 158 3.58 12.98 1.36
C PHE A 158 3.76 11.47 1.08
N VAL A 159 4.84 11.08 0.40
CA VAL A 159 5.16 9.66 0.12
C VAL A 159 5.50 8.91 1.41
N VAL A 160 6.28 9.51 2.31
CA VAL A 160 6.60 8.91 3.62
C VAL A 160 5.32 8.79 4.47
N GLY A 161 4.43 9.78 4.42
CA GLY A 161 3.14 9.75 5.10
C GLY A 161 2.21 8.65 4.57
N LEU A 162 2.08 8.52 3.24
CA LEU A 162 1.27 7.47 2.61
C LEU A 162 1.82 6.08 2.87
N THR A 163 3.14 5.90 2.82
CA THR A 163 3.77 4.60 3.11
C THR A 163 3.64 4.23 4.59
N ALA A 164 3.83 5.17 5.52
CA ALA A 164 3.60 4.96 6.93
C ALA A 164 2.12 4.66 7.25
N TYR A 165 1.19 5.39 6.64
CA TYR A 165 -0.25 5.12 6.76
C TYR A 165 -0.62 3.75 6.20
N GLY A 166 -0.12 3.39 5.02
CA GLY A 166 -0.34 2.07 4.42
C GLY A 166 0.23 0.95 5.27
N LEU A 167 1.43 1.14 5.85
CA LEU A 167 2.02 0.20 6.80
C LEU A 167 1.19 0.08 8.08
N ILE A 168 0.72 1.18 8.67
CA ILE A 168 -0.11 1.17 9.88
C ILE A 168 -1.48 0.55 9.60
N ASP A 169 -2.14 0.88 8.49
CA ASP A 169 -3.41 0.27 8.10
C ASP A 169 -3.23 -1.23 7.82
N HIS A 170 -2.18 -1.61 7.08
CA HIS A 170 -1.82 -3.01 6.85
C HIS A 170 -1.55 -3.74 8.16
N PHE A 171 -0.72 -3.19 9.06
CA PHE A 171 -0.43 -3.79 10.37
C PHE A 171 -1.66 -3.84 11.28
N THR A 172 -2.54 -2.84 11.26
CA THR A 172 -3.76 -2.83 12.09
C THR A 172 -4.85 -3.74 11.54
N ARG A 173 -4.91 -3.96 10.22
CA ARG A 173 -5.73 -5.01 9.60
C ARG A 173 -5.18 -6.39 9.90
N TYR A 174 -3.86 -6.58 9.81
CA TYR A 174 -3.18 -7.82 10.23
C TYR A 174 -3.37 -8.11 11.73
N ALA A 175 -3.30 -7.09 12.58
CA ALA A 175 -3.46 -7.25 14.02
C ALA A 175 -4.93 -7.48 14.44
N ARG A 176 -5.92 -6.88 13.76
CA ARG A 176 -7.36 -7.13 14.01
C ARG A 176 -7.88 -8.43 13.39
N ALA A 177 -7.24 -8.93 12.33
CA ALA A 177 -7.59 -10.17 11.66
C ALA A 177 -7.04 -11.43 12.33
N ARG A 178 -6.19 -11.32 13.36
CA ARG A 178 -5.62 -12.48 14.02
C ARG A 178 -6.59 -13.02 15.07
N ILE A 179 -7.56 -13.80 14.61
CA ILE A 179 -7.93 -14.99 15.39
C ILE A 179 -6.61 -15.74 15.58
N THR A 180 -6.14 -15.91 16.81
CA THR A 180 -4.97 -16.75 17.09
C THR A 180 -5.38 -18.21 16.94
N LYS A 181 -4.44 -19.12 16.71
CA LYS A 181 -4.73 -20.57 16.66
C LYS A 181 -5.56 -21.00 17.89
N ASP A 182 -5.08 -20.65 19.08
CA ASP A 182 -5.75 -20.99 20.34
C ASP A 182 -7.18 -20.43 20.38
N LYS A 183 -7.36 -19.17 19.96
CA LYS A 183 -8.68 -18.57 19.90
C LYS A 183 -9.58 -19.26 18.87
N ALA A 184 -9.05 -19.69 17.73
CA ALA A 184 -9.83 -20.42 16.73
C ALA A 184 -10.30 -21.76 17.31
N LEU A 185 -9.41 -22.49 17.99
CA LEU A 185 -9.74 -23.75 18.63
C LEU A 185 -10.75 -23.58 19.77
N ASP A 186 -10.57 -22.58 20.62
CA ASP A 186 -11.53 -22.24 21.68
C ASP A 186 -12.90 -21.87 21.10
N SER A 187 -12.92 -21.10 20.01
CA SER A 187 -14.16 -20.70 19.33
C SER A 187 -14.91 -21.87 18.69
N LEU A 188 -14.32 -23.06 18.52
CA LEU A 188 -15.06 -24.25 18.08
C LEU A 188 -16.01 -24.79 19.17
N SER A 189 -15.80 -24.41 20.42
CA SER A 189 -16.70 -24.70 21.54
C SER A 189 -17.69 -23.57 21.84
N SER A 190 -17.74 -22.53 20.98
CA SER A 190 -18.71 -21.43 21.11
C SER A 190 -20.11 -21.88 20.67
N ASP A 191 -21.13 -21.33 21.34
CA ASP A 191 -22.54 -21.49 20.94
C ASP A 191 -22.91 -20.59 19.74
N ASP A 192 -22.09 -19.58 19.41
CA ASP A 192 -22.32 -18.72 18.24
C ASP A 192 -21.81 -19.38 16.95
N GLU A 193 -22.75 -19.83 16.11
CA GLU A 193 -22.47 -20.43 14.80
C GLU A 193 -21.60 -19.53 13.90
N ASN A 194 -21.69 -18.20 14.01
CA ASN A 194 -20.84 -17.29 13.23
C ASN A 194 -19.41 -17.23 13.76
N GLU A 195 -19.19 -17.39 15.06
CA GLU A 195 -17.85 -17.57 15.62
C GLU A 195 -17.24 -18.89 15.18
N VAL A 196 -17.98 -19.98 15.31
CA VAL A 196 -17.56 -21.32 14.87
C VAL A 196 -17.20 -21.30 13.39
N ARG A 197 -18.06 -20.73 12.53
CA ARG A 197 -17.78 -20.65 11.08
C ARG A 197 -16.52 -19.85 10.77
N ARG A 198 -16.29 -18.74 11.48
CA ARG A 198 -15.06 -17.95 11.34
C ARG A 198 -13.83 -18.72 11.81
N ALA A 199 -13.95 -19.48 12.89
CA ALA A 199 -12.89 -20.32 13.41
C ALA A 199 -12.51 -21.44 12.45
N VAL A 200 -13.50 -22.19 11.94
CA VAL A 200 -13.30 -23.24 10.93
C VAL A 200 -12.63 -22.66 9.67
N TYR A 201 -13.14 -21.53 9.16
CA TYR A 201 -12.54 -20.87 7.99
C TYR A 201 -11.09 -20.43 8.27
N TRP A 202 -10.84 -19.85 9.44
CA TRP A 202 -9.50 -19.43 9.82
C TRP A 202 -8.54 -20.61 9.89
N LEU A 203 -8.94 -21.72 10.53
CA LEU A 203 -8.16 -22.95 10.64
C LEU A 203 -7.85 -23.52 9.25
N ALA A 204 -8.83 -23.60 8.35
CA ALA A 204 -8.61 -24.10 7.00
C ALA A 204 -7.59 -23.26 6.19
N GLN A 205 -7.59 -21.93 6.37
CA GLN A 205 -6.73 -21.02 5.60
C GLN A 205 -5.36 -20.77 6.22
N ASN A 206 -5.25 -20.87 7.55
CA ASN A 206 -4.04 -20.47 8.31
C ASN A 206 -3.47 -21.58 9.19
N GLY A 207 -4.22 -22.67 9.39
CA GLY A 207 -3.80 -23.80 10.20
C GLY A 207 -2.68 -24.59 9.55
N SER A 208 -1.99 -25.38 10.36
CA SER A 208 -0.91 -26.27 9.98
C SER A 208 -1.35 -27.73 10.07
N LYS A 209 -0.60 -28.65 9.45
CA LYS A 209 -0.85 -30.09 9.62
C LYS A 209 -0.80 -30.56 11.07
N ASP A 210 0.01 -29.92 11.92
CA ASP A 210 0.08 -30.27 13.34
C ASP A 210 -1.22 -29.94 14.09
N ASP A 211 -2.01 -28.99 13.60
CA ASP A 211 -3.30 -28.63 14.19
C ASP A 211 -4.35 -29.75 14.00
N LEU A 212 -4.15 -30.65 13.03
CA LEU A 212 -5.00 -31.84 12.90
C LEU A 212 -4.92 -32.72 14.14
N LYS A 213 -3.76 -32.82 14.81
CA LYS A 213 -3.63 -33.64 16.04
C LYS A 213 -4.51 -33.08 17.15
N GLU A 214 -4.45 -31.77 17.34
CA GLU A 214 -5.24 -31.07 18.37
C GLU A 214 -6.75 -31.13 18.06
N LEU A 215 -7.14 -30.95 16.80
CA LEU A 215 -8.53 -31.13 16.38
C LEU A 215 -9.03 -32.56 16.56
N LEU A 216 -8.17 -33.57 16.35
CA LEU A 216 -8.53 -34.98 16.61
C LEU A 216 -8.76 -35.24 18.11
N GLU A 217 -8.04 -34.56 19.00
CA GLU A 217 -8.31 -34.65 20.45
C GLU A 217 -9.69 -34.08 20.81
N MET A 218 -10.15 -33.03 20.10
CA MET A 218 -11.47 -32.44 20.31
C MET A 218 -12.63 -33.40 19.97
N LEU A 219 -12.39 -34.49 19.22
CA LEU A 219 -13.39 -35.53 18.98
C LEU A 219 -13.80 -36.29 20.24
N ASN A 220 -13.02 -36.19 21.32
CA ASN A 220 -13.33 -36.83 22.60
C ASN A 220 -14.04 -35.88 23.60
N LYS A 221 -14.35 -34.65 23.19
CA LYS A 221 -15.06 -33.70 24.06
C LYS A 221 -16.49 -34.18 24.33
N GLU A 222 -16.96 -33.95 25.56
CA GLU A 222 -18.31 -34.33 26.00
C GLU A 222 -19.39 -33.62 25.19
N ASP A 223 -19.19 -32.33 24.92
CA ASP A 223 -20.12 -31.52 24.16
C ASP A 223 -20.23 -32.01 22.70
N PRO A 224 -21.41 -32.50 22.29
CA PRO A 224 -21.65 -32.97 20.94
C PRO A 224 -21.49 -31.90 19.85
N GLN A 225 -21.77 -30.63 20.18
CA GLN A 225 -21.64 -29.54 19.20
C GLN A 225 -20.16 -29.25 18.92
N THR A 226 -19.34 -29.18 19.95
CA THR A 226 -17.87 -29.09 19.86
C THR A 226 -17.30 -30.21 19.00
N ARG A 227 -17.75 -31.47 19.19
CA ARG A 227 -17.32 -32.59 18.34
C ARG A 227 -17.67 -32.37 16.87
N ALA A 228 -18.90 -31.94 16.58
CA ALA A 228 -19.34 -31.67 15.21
C ALA A 228 -18.54 -30.53 14.55
N ASN A 229 -18.27 -29.46 15.30
CA ASN A 229 -17.46 -28.34 14.86
C ASN A 229 -16.02 -28.77 14.56
N ALA A 230 -15.44 -29.59 15.44
CA ALA A 230 -14.11 -30.19 15.23
C ALA A 230 -14.06 -31.08 13.97
N ILE A 231 -15.06 -31.93 13.74
CA ILE A 231 -15.16 -32.76 12.53
C ILE A 231 -15.19 -31.90 11.26
N THR A 232 -15.93 -30.79 11.30
CA THR A 232 -16.00 -29.85 10.19
C THR A 232 -14.62 -29.22 9.93
N ALA A 233 -13.95 -28.74 10.98
CA ALA A 233 -12.61 -28.18 10.88
C ALA A 233 -11.58 -29.20 10.37
N ILE A 234 -11.62 -30.45 10.85
CA ILE A 234 -10.76 -31.54 10.36
C ILE A 234 -11.00 -31.77 8.87
N GLY A 235 -12.26 -31.83 8.44
CA GLY A 235 -12.61 -32.05 7.04
C GLY A 235 -12.07 -30.96 6.11
N GLU A 236 -12.22 -29.68 6.49
CA GLU A 236 -11.68 -28.57 5.69
C GLU A 236 -10.14 -28.55 5.70
N LEU A 237 -9.53 -28.69 6.87
CA LEU A 237 -8.08 -28.61 7.01
C LEU A 237 -7.36 -29.77 6.31
N ALA A 238 -7.88 -30.99 6.48
CA ALA A 238 -7.33 -32.16 5.82
C ALA A 238 -7.53 -32.12 4.30
N ASP A 239 -8.63 -31.54 3.80
CA ASP A 239 -8.83 -31.32 2.37
C ASP A 239 -7.79 -30.33 1.79
N VAL A 240 -7.55 -29.21 2.47
CA VAL A 240 -6.54 -28.20 2.08
C VAL A 240 -5.15 -28.81 1.93
N PHE A 241 -4.77 -29.71 2.85
CA PHE A 241 -3.48 -30.39 2.83
C PHE A 241 -3.49 -31.74 2.07
N ASN A 242 -4.62 -32.13 1.48
CA ASN A 242 -4.85 -33.46 0.92
C ASN A 242 -4.37 -34.60 1.85
N ASP A 243 -4.59 -34.43 3.15
CA ASP A 243 -4.13 -35.35 4.19
C ASP A 243 -5.19 -36.38 4.54
N LYS A 244 -5.11 -37.53 3.87
CA LYS A 244 -6.03 -38.64 4.09
C LYS A 244 -5.70 -39.49 5.32
N SER A 245 -4.68 -39.13 6.11
CA SER A 245 -4.30 -39.89 7.32
C SER A 245 -5.38 -39.83 8.41
N VAL A 246 -6.24 -38.82 8.40
CA VAL A 246 -7.36 -38.66 9.36
C VAL A 246 -8.54 -39.59 9.09
N VAL A 247 -8.64 -40.17 7.89
CA VAL A 247 -9.79 -40.96 7.44
C VAL A 247 -10.08 -42.17 8.35
N PRO A 248 -9.10 -43.01 8.74
CA PRO A 248 -9.35 -44.12 9.68
C PRO A 248 -9.91 -43.66 11.03
N THR A 249 -9.47 -42.49 11.52
CA THR A 249 -9.97 -41.93 12.79
C THR A 249 -11.41 -41.46 12.65
N LEU A 250 -11.75 -40.79 11.55
CA LEU A 250 -13.13 -40.39 11.25
C LEU A 250 -14.07 -41.59 11.07
N ILE A 251 -13.60 -42.68 10.45
CA ILE A 251 -14.35 -43.95 10.34
C ILE A 251 -14.64 -44.52 11.72
N LYS A 252 -13.62 -44.66 12.58
CA LYS A 252 -13.79 -45.13 13.97
C LYS A 252 -14.74 -44.23 14.76
N GLN A 253 -14.66 -42.91 14.55
CA GLN A 253 -15.58 -41.97 15.20
C GLN A 253 -17.03 -42.18 14.71
N TYR A 254 -17.24 -42.43 13.42
CA TYR A 254 -18.57 -42.70 12.86
C TYR A 254 -19.23 -43.95 13.48
N GLU A 255 -18.44 -44.98 13.75
CA GLU A 255 -18.90 -46.23 14.37
C GLU A 255 -19.34 -46.02 15.83
N LYS A 256 -18.56 -45.26 16.60
CA LYS A 256 -18.83 -44.98 18.02
C LYS A 256 -19.91 -43.94 18.25
N GLU A 257 -20.04 -42.97 17.36
CA GLU A 257 -20.96 -41.86 17.55
C GLU A 257 -22.42 -42.33 17.52
N GLU A 258 -23.27 -41.78 18.38
CA GLU A 258 -24.69 -42.14 18.44
C GLU A 258 -25.55 -41.09 17.74
N LYS A 259 -25.14 -39.82 17.84
CA LYS A 259 -25.93 -38.69 17.36
C LYS A 259 -25.90 -38.61 15.84
N GLN A 260 -27.09 -38.66 15.23
CA GLN A 260 -27.20 -38.69 13.77
C GLN A 260 -26.65 -37.43 13.09
N PHE A 261 -26.80 -36.24 13.69
CA PHE A 261 -26.27 -35.01 13.09
C PHE A 261 -24.74 -35.02 13.01
N ILE A 262 -24.05 -35.58 14.02
CA ILE A 262 -22.58 -35.72 14.00
C ILE A 262 -22.16 -36.71 12.92
N LYS A 263 -22.88 -37.83 12.77
CA LYS A 263 -22.63 -38.77 11.66
C LYS A 263 -22.74 -38.11 10.29
N VAL A 264 -23.65 -37.13 10.13
CA VAL A 264 -23.76 -36.35 8.90
C VAL A 264 -22.51 -35.49 8.69
N GLU A 265 -22.00 -34.82 9.72
CA GLU A 265 -20.75 -34.05 9.62
C GLU A 265 -19.54 -34.94 9.30
N ILE A 266 -19.46 -36.15 9.88
CA ILE A 266 -18.39 -37.10 9.54
C ILE A 266 -18.49 -37.52 8.07
N VAL A 267 -19.69 -37.83 7.58
CA VAL A 267 -19.92 -38.15 6.17
C VAL A 267 -19.51 -36.97 5.26
N LYS A 268 -19.81 -35.73 5.68
CA LYS A 268 -19.39 -34.53 4.95
C LYS A 268 -17.87 -34.41 4.86
N ALA A 269 -17.16 -34.62 5.96
CA ALA A 269 -15.70 -34.64 5.96
C ALA A 269 -15.14 -35.76 5.07
N LEU A 270 -15.68 -36.98 5.20
CA LEU A 270 -15.22 -38.14 4.44
C LEU A 270 -15.39 -38.00 2.92
N TYR A 271 -16.51 -37.47 2.43
CA TYR A 271 -16.69 -37.31 0.98
C TYR A 271 -15.76 -36.25 0.40
N LYS A 272 -15.41 -35.20 1.15
CA LYS A 272 -14.45 -34.18 0.72
C LYS A 272 -13.06 -34.79 0.50
N LEU A 273 -12.63 -35.66 1.42
CA LEU A 273 -11.29 -36.28 1.39
C LEU A 273 -11.09 -37.31 0.28
N LYS A 274 -12.17 -37.79 -0.37
CA LYS A 274 -12.12 -38.72 -1.53
C LYS A 274 -11.16 -39.89 -1.31
N ASP A 275 -11.26 -40.52 -0.15
CA ASP A 275 -10.45 -41.69 0.21
C ASP A 275 -11.27 -42.97 0.04
N GLU A 276 -10.69 -43.99 -0.61
CA GLU A 276 -11.37 -45.26 -0.88
C GLU A 276 -11.81 -45.98 0.41
N ARG A 277 -11.09 -45.82 1.53
CA ARG A 277 -11.47 -46.42 2.82
C ARG A 277 -12.82 -45.92 3.33
N ALA A 278 -13.29 -44.75 2.86
CA ALA A 278 -14.58 -44.19 3.23
C ALA A 278 -15.77 -44.76 2.42
N VAL A 279 -15.50 -45.51 1.34
CA VAL A 279 -16.52 -46.03 0.42
C VAL A 279 -17.66 -46.77 1.13
N PRO A 280 -17.43 -47.68 2.10
CA PRO A 280 -18.52 -48.37 2.78
C PRO A 280 -19.49 -47.43 3.51
N ILE A 281 -18.96 -46.40 4.19
CA ILE A 281 -19.77 -45.41 4.92
C ILE A 281 -20.55 -44.52 3.93
N LEU A 282 -19.89 -44.04 2.89
CA LEU A 282 -20.49 -43.20 1.86
C LEU A 282 -21.62 -43.93 1.12
N SER A 283 -21.38 -45.18 0.72
CA SER A 283 -22.38 -46.06 0.10
C SER A 283 -23.59 -46.30 1.01
N LYS A 284 -23.36 -46.59 2.30
CA LYS A 284 -24.44 -46.76 3.28
C LYS A 284 -25.27 -45.48 3.46
N TYR A 285 -24.62 -44.31 3.46
CA TYR A 285 -25.32 -43.04 3.59
C TYR A 285 -26.12 -42.70 2.33
N LEU A 286 -25.58 -42.99 1.15
CA LEU A 286 -26.23 -42.72 -0.14
C LEU A 286 -27.61 -43.42 -0.28
N LEU A 287 -27.77 -44.59 0.33
CA LEU A 287 -29.03 -45.34 0.36
C LEU A 287 -30.09 -44.76 1.32
N ARG A 288 -29.73 -43.82 2.20
CA ARG A 288 -30.70 -43.22 3.13
C ARG A 288 -31.58 -42.19 2.41
N PRO A 289 -32.90 -42.14 2.65
CA PRO A 289 -33.81 -41.22 1.96
C PRO A 289 -33.79 -39.79 2.56
N LYS A 290 -32.63 -39.30 3.03
CA LYS A 290 -32.48 -37.99 3.69
C LYS A 290 -31.36 -37.18 3.06
N ASN A 291 -31.54 -35.86 3.02
CA ASN A 291 -30.59 -34.87 2.50
C ASN A 291 -30.13 -35.16 1.06
N GLU A 292 -31.05 -34.96 0.09
CA GLU A 292 -30.81 -35.16 -1.35
C GLU A 292 -29.55 -34.44 -1.87
N LYS A 293 -29.27 -33.23 -1.37
CA LYS A 293 -28.07 -32.47 -1.78
C LYS A 293 -26.78 -33.20 -1.41
N LEU A 294 -26.70 -33.70 -0.18
CA LEU A 294 -25.54 -34.47 0.26
C LEU A 294 -25.45 -35.83 -0.45
N ARG A 295 -26.58 -36.51 -0.70
CA ARG A 295 -26.62 -37.75 -1.49
C ARG A 295 -26.08 -37.53 -2.91
N TYR A 296 -26.47 -36.44 -3.56
CA TYR A 296 -25.95 -36.05 -4.86
C TYR A 296 -24.42 -35.88 -4.83
N GLN A 297 -23.91 -35.14 -3.84
CA GLN A 297 -22.47 -34.94 -3.67
C GLN A 297 -21.75 -36.29 -3.47
N ILE A 298 -22.28 -37.15 -2.61
CA ILE A 298 -21.71 -38.48 -2.35
C ILE A 298 -21.70 -39.33 -3.62
N ALA A 299 -22.79 -39.37 -4.39
CA ALA A 299 -22.84 -40.14 -5.64
C ALA A 299 -21.70 -39.71 -6.59
N VAL A 300 -21.53 -38.40 -6.80
CA VAL A 300 -20.44 -37.85 -7.60
C VAL A 300 -19.07 -38.22 -7.03
N THR A 301 -18.89 -38.09 -5.70
CA THR A 301 -17.64 -38.46 -5.02
C THR A 301 -17.30 -39.93 -5.21
N LEU A 302 -18.26 -40.85 -5.11
CA LEU A 302 -18.01 -42.28 -5.33
C LEU A 302 -17.51 -42.54 -6.77
N GLY A 303 -18.06 -41.83 -7.76
CA GLY A 303 -17.53 -41.84 -9.13
C GLY A 303 -16.14 -41.22 -9.27
N ASP A 304 -15.82 -40.20 -8.47
CA ASP A 304 -14.47 -39.61 -8.42
C ASP A 304 -13.44 -40.57 -7.82
N ILE A 305 -13.80 -41.32 -6.78
CA ILE A 305 -12.95 -42.32 -6.13
C ILE A 305 -12.67 -43.49 -7.08
N GLY A 306 -13.64 -43.89 -7.89
CA GLY A 306 -13.43 -44.94 -8.90
C GLY A 306 -13.55 -46.38 -8.38
N SER A 307 -14.05 -46.56 -7.16
CA SER A 307 -14.13 -47.90 -6.54
C SER A 307 -15.27 -48.72 -7.13
N VAL A 308 -14.95 -49.91 -7.62
CA VAL A 308 -15.91 -50.86 -8.21
C VAL A 308 -16.92 -51.41 -7.19
N GLU A 309 -16.60 -51.36 -5.89
CA GLU A 309 -17.52 -51.74 -4.82
C GLU A 309 -18.79 -50.87 -4.80
N THR A 310 -18.74 -49.68 -5.41
CA THR A 310 -19.87 -48.73 -5.44
C THR A 310 -20.89 -49.04 -6.53
N VAL A 311 -20.59 -49.96 -7.46
CA VAL A 311 -21.39 -50.22 -8.68
C VAL A 311 -22.80 -50.69 -8.36
N SER A 312 -22.92 -51.62 -7.41
CA SER A 312 -24.21 -52.16 -6.96
C SER A 312 -25.08 -51.05 -6.33
N VAL A 313 -24.49 -50.22 -5.47
CA VAL A 313 -25.17 -49.13 -4.77
C VAL A 313 -25.58 -48.02 -5.75
N LEU A 314 -24.72 -47.63 -6.67
CA LEU A 314 -25.05 -46.62 -7.69
C LEU A 314 -26.14 -47.13 -8.65
N SER A 315 -26.12 -48.42 -9.01
CA SER A 315 -27.18 -49.02 -9.83
C SER A 315 -28.53 -48.99 -9.13
N LYS A 316 -28.57 -49.37 -7.85
CA LYS A 316 -29.77 -49.28 -7.01
C LYS A 316 -30.31 -47.84 -6.93
N ILE A 317 -29.43 -46.85 -6.83
CA ILE A 317 -29.82 -45.43 -6.80
C ILE A 317 -30.46 -44.99 -8.14
N ILE A 318 -29.97 -45.48 -9.28
CA ILE A 318 -30.57 -45.15 -10.58
C ILE A 318 -32.02 -45.65 -10.66
N GLU A 319 -32.30 -46.82 -10.08
CA GLU A 319 -33.62 -47.45 -10.08
C GLU A 319 -34.56 -46.80 -9.07
N GLU A 320 -34.12 -46.66 -7.82
CA GLU A 320 -34.98 -46.32 -6.67
C GLU A 320 -35.01 -44.82 -6.31
N ALA A 321 -34.07 -44.00 -6.82
CA ALA A 321 -34.04 -42.59 -6.42
C ALA A 321 -35.29 -41.85 -6.87
N LYS A 322 -35.76 -40.91 -6.03
CA LYS A 322 -36.91 -40.06 -6.34
C LYS A 322 -36.58 -38.92 -7.28
N THR A 323 -35.34 -38.44 -7.24
CA THR A 323 -34.91 -37.24 -7.97
C THR A 323 -34.09 -37.59 -9.21
N ASP A 324 -34.42 -36.98 -10.34
CA ASP A 324 -33.66 -37.19 -11.58
C ASP A 324 -32.22 -36.69 -11.47
N ALA A 325 -31.99 -35.65 -10.66
CA ALA A 325 -30.65 -35.14 -10.39
C ALA A 325 -29.75 -36.22 -9.79
N LEU A 326 -30.26 -36.99 -8.82
CA LEU A 326 -29.52 -38.07 -8.18
C LEU A 326 -29.31 -39.26 -9.13
N LYS A 327 -30.33 -39.63 -9.93
CA LYS A 327 -30.19 -40.66 -10.97
C LYS A 327 -29.11 -40.31 -11.98
N ARG A 328 -29.11 -39.06 -12.48
CA ARG A 328 -28.10 -38.57 -13.42
C ARG A 328 -26.70 -38.58 -12.81
N ALA A 329 -26.57 -38.17 -11.55
CA ALA A 329 -25.29 -38.22 -10.84
C ALA A 329 -24.77 -39.65 -10.72
N ALA A 330 -25.63 -40.60 -10.34
CA ALA A 330 -25.26 -42.01 -10.21
C ALA A 330 -24.86 -42.62 -11.56
N ARG A 331 -25.60 -42.35 -12.65
CA ARG A 331 -25.25 -42.79 -14.01
C ARG A 331 -23.89 -42.24 -14.43
N LYS A 332 -23.68 -40.92 -14.32
CA LYS A 332 -22.40 -40.28 -14.65
C LYS A 332 -21.23 -40.86 -13.84
N SER A 333 -21.49 -41.23 -12.59
CA SER A 333 -20.48 -41.82 -11.71
C SER A 333 -20.11 -43.24 -12.15
N LEU A 334 -21.09 -44.05 -12.56
CA LEU A 334 -20.83 -45.35 -13.18
C LEU A 334 -20.04 -45.24 -14.49
N ASP A 335 -20.42 -44.29 -15.36
CA ASP A 335 -19.71 -44.04 -16.62
C ASP A 335 -18.23 -43.68 -16.36
N LYS A 336 -17.99 -42.88 -15.31
CA LYS A 336 -16.64 -42.49 -14.90
C LYS A 336 -15.83 -43.69 -14.37
N ILE A 337 -16.43 -44.54 -13.53
CA ILE A 337 -15.76 -45.75 -13.03
C ILE A 337 -15.42 -46.69 -14.21
N ALA A 338 -16.38 -46.91 -15.12
CA ALA A 338 -16.19 -47.74 -16.32
C ALA A 338 -15.06 -47.19 -17.21
N SER A 339 -15.04 -45.87 -17.44
CA SER A 339 -13.96 -45.20 -18.17
C SER A 339 -12.59 -45.35 -17.51
N GLN A 340 -12.51 -45.28 -16.17
CA GLN A 340 -11.26 -45.48 -15.43
C GLN A 340 -10.76 -46.93 -15.49
N LYS A 341 -11.68 -47.91 -15.58
CA LYS A 341 -11.36 -49.33 -15.72
C LYS A 341 -11.14 -49.78 -17.17
N GLY A 342 -11.50 -48.95 -18.16
CA GLY A 342 -11.35 -49.27 -19.58
C GLY A 342 -12.35 -50.31 -20.09
N ILE A 343 -13.50 -50.46 -19.41
CA ILE A 343 -14.56 -51.41 -19.78
C ILE A 343 -15.89 -50.69 -19.98
N SER A 344 -16.87 -51.36 -20.60
CA SER A 344 -18.22 -50.82 -20.72
C SER A 344 -18.97 -50.82 -19.38
N VAL A 345 -19.99 -49.97 -19.23
CA VAL A 345 -20.83 -49.95 -18.03
C VAL A 345 -21.61 -51.25 -17.89
N GLU A 346 -22.01 -51.85 -19.00
CA GLU A 346 -22.71 -53.14 -19.04
C GLU A 346 -21.81 -54.28 -18.52
N ASP A 347 -20.54 -54.31 -18.89
CA ASP A 347 -19.59 -55.32 -18.43
C ASP A 347 -19.24 -55.12 -16.96
N LEU A 348 -19.02 -53.88 -16.55
CA LEU A 348 -18.81 -53.49 -15.15
C LEU A 348 -19.99 -53.93 -14.27
N LYS A 349 -21.23 -53.76 -14.75
CA LYS A 349 -22.42 -54.25 -14.05
C LYS A 349 -22.49 -55.77 -14.02
N LYS A 350 -22.23 -56.48 -15.13
CA LYS A 350 -22.29 -57.95 -15.17
C LYS A 350 -21.32 -58.61 -14.20
N GLU A 351 -20.08 -58.12 -14.14
CA GLU A 351 -19.05 -58.61 -13.21
C GLU A 351 -19.46 -58.45 -11.74
N HIS A 352 -20.29 -57.45 -11.44
CA HIS A 352 -20.66 -57.07 -10.07
C HIS A 352 -22.17 -57.26 -9.76
N ALA A 353 -22.92 -57.89 -10.67
CA ALA A 353 -24.36 -58.19 -10.56
C ALA A 353 -24.65 -59.63 -10.11
N SER A 354 -23.63 -60.45 -9.82
CA SER A 354 -23.83 -61.79 -9.26
C SER A 354 -23.72 -61.76 -7.74
N PRO A 355 -24.82 -61.95 -6.98
CA PRO A 355 -24.75 -62.18 -5.55
C PRO A 355 -24.43 -63.65 -5.29
N GLY A 356 -23.38 -63.91 -4.52
CA GLY A 356 -23.29 -65.08 -3.66
C GLY A 356 -24.15 -64.88 -2.42
#